data_AF-A0A9X8VI08-F1
#
_entry.id   AF-A0A9X8VI08-F1
#
_cell.length_a   1.000
_cell.length_b   1.000
_cell.length_c   1.000
_cell.angle_alpha   90.00
_cell.angle_beta   90.00
_cell.angle_gamma   90.00
#
_symmetry.space_group_name_H-M   'P 1'
#
loop_
_entity.id
_entity.type
_entity.pdbx_description
1 polymer ?
#
loop_
_entity_poly.entity_id
_entity_poly.type
_entity_poly.pdbx_seq_one_letter_code
_entity_poly.pdbx_strand_id
1 'polypeptide(L)'
;QSRLQTPEQFRNIILKSDSSGALVRLGDVARVELGNEDYSASAHLNGHPAAGIAVKLAAGANALNTAKLVKAKVAEYQSAMPQGYKVAYPKDSTDFINISIEEVVKTLFEAVVLVVVVMFVFLQNLRTTLIPTITVP
;
A
#
# COMPACT_ATOMS: atom_id res chain seq x y z
N GLN A 1 -1.92 -37.65 14.29
CA GLN A 1 -1.25 -37.38 13.00
C GLN A 1 -0.15 -36.36 13.24
N SER A 2 1.12 -36.76 13.16
CA SER A 2 2.24 -35.82 13.27
C SER A 2 2.55 -35.28 11.88
N ARG A 3 2.32 -33.99 11.63
CA ARG A 3 2.70 -33.32 10.38
C ARG A 3 4.19 -32.98 10.43
N LEU A 4 4.90 -33.20 9.33
CA LEU A 4 6.31 -32.82 9.19
C LEU A 4 6.42 -31.28 9.13
N GLN A 5 7.45 -30.73 9.77
CA GLN A 5 7.64 -29.29 9.94
C GLN A 5 8.96 -28.75 9.39
N THR A 6 10.00 -29.58 9.32
CA THR A 6 11.33 -29.12 8.89
C THR A 6 11.77 -29.82 7.60
N PRO A 7 12.56 -29.15 6.74
CA PRO A 7 13.11 -29.78 5.53
C PRO A 7 13.82 -31.10 5.79
N GLU A 8 14.51 -31.25 6.94
CA GLU A 8 15.19 -32.48 7.35
C GLU A 8 14.20 -33.62 7.59
N GLN A 9 13.04 -33.34 8.15
CA GLN A 9 11.98 -34.34 8.32
C GLN A 9 11.43 -34.79 6.97
N PHE A 10 11.28 -33.88 6.02
CA PHE A 10 10.91 -34.22 4.63
C PHE A 10 11.99 -35.04 3.91
N ARG A 11 13.28 -34.72 4.09
CA ARG A 11 14.39 -35.53 3.53
C ARG A 11 14.36 -36.98 4.00
N ASN A 12 13.92 -37.21 5.24
CA ASN A 12 13.88 -38.53 5.86
C ASN A 12 12.65 -39.38 5.49
N ILE A 13 11.78 -38.89 4.60
CA ILE A 13 10.64 -39.67 4.09
C ILE A 13 11.17 -40.91 3.36
N ILE A 14 10.73 -42.10 3.77
CA ILE A 14 11.11 -43.36 3.15
C ILE A 14 10.28 -43.54 1.87
N LEU A 15 10.95 -43.72 0.74
CA LEU A 15 10.33 -43.98 -0.56
C LEU A 15 10.24 -45.47 -0.87
N LYS A 16 11.27 -46.23 -0.50
CA LYS A 16 11.32 -47.69 -0.71
C LYS A 16 12.11 -48.34 0.42
N SER A 17 11.64 -49.51 0.87
CA SER A 17 12.37 -50.41 1.75
C SER A 17 12.52 -51.77 1.08
N ASP A 18 13.72 -52.35 1.15
CA ASP A 18 14.02 -53.68 0.65
C ASP A 18 14.10 -54.72 1.79
N SER A 19 13.95 -56.00 1.48
CA SER A 19 14.07 -57.11 2.44
C SER A 19 15.48 -57.27 3.02
N SER A 20 16.48 -56.67 2.38
CA SER A 20 17.87 -56.59 2.87
C SER A 20 18.07 -55.53 3.97
N GLY A 21 17.06 -54.71 4.28
CA GLY A 21 17.16 -53.58 5.21
C GLY A 21 17.63 -52.27 4.57
N ALA A 22 17.91 -52.26 3.26
CA ALA A 22 18.20 -51.04 2.53
C ALA A 22 16.96 -50.12 2.48
N LEU A 23 17.17 -48.85 2.82
CA LEU A 23 16.13 -47.81 2.80
C LEU A 23 16.55 -46.72 1.84
N VAL A 24 15.66 -46.37 0.91
CA VAL A 24 15.81 -45.20 0.05
C VAL A 24 14.93 -44.08 0.61
N ARG A 25 15.54 -42.96 0.94
CA ARG A 25 14.89 -41.76 1.46
C ARG A 25 14.70 -40.71 0.37
N LEU A 26 13.77 -39.78 0.56
CA LEU A 26 13.53 -38.69 -0.38
C LEU A 26 14.80 -37.84 -0.60
N GLY A 27 15.59 -37.63 0.45
CA GLY A 27 16.87 -36.93 0.36
C GLY A 27 17.93 -37.65 -0.48
N ASP A 28 17.80 -38.96 -0.70
CA ASP A 28 18.74 -39.74 -1.54
C ASP A 28 18.50 -39.49 -3.04
N VAL A 29 17.30 -39.01 -3.42
CA VAL A 29 16.87 -38.87 -4.81
C VAL A 29 16.41 -37.46 -5.19
N ALA A 30 16.22 -36.55 -4.23
CA ALA A 30 15.74 -35.20 -4.46
C ALA A 30 16.37 -34.19 -3.48
N ARG A 31 16.49 -32.93 -3.92
CA ARG A 31 16.84 -31.80 -3.04
C ARG A 31 15.58 -31.27 -2.36
N VAL A 32 15.65 -31.17 -1.04
CA VAL A 32 14.59 -30.57 -0.22
C VAL A 32 15.14 -29.33 0.46
N GLU A 33 14.53 -28.18 0.20
CA GLU A 33 14.88 -26.88 0.78
C GLU A 33 13.64 -26.02 0.99
N LEU A 34 13.76 -25.00 1.84
CA LEU A 34 12.77 -23.95 1.98
C LEU A 34 13.07 -22.90 0.91
N GLY A 35 12.18 -22.77 -0.07
CA GLY A 35 12.32 -21.82 -1.18
C GLY A 35 11.03 -21.05 -1.44
N ASN A 36 11.04 -20.29 -2.53
CA ASN A 36 9.82 -19.65 -3.03
C ASN A 36 8.95 -20.68 -3.75
N GLU A 37 7.64 -20.46 -3.74
CA GLU A 37 6.69 -21.28 -4.48
C GLU A 37 6.82 -21.05 -6.00
N ASP A 38 7.02 -19.79 -6.41
CA ASP A 38 7.19 -19.40 -7.80
C ASP A 38 8.38 -18.45 -7.96
N TYR A 39 9.17 -18.69 -9.00
CA TYR A 39 10.35 -17.90 -9.40
C TYR A 39 10.15 -17.20 -10.74
N SER A 40 8.94 -17.27 -11.33
CA SER A 40 8.60 -16.66 -12.62
C SER A 40 8.62 -15.13 -12.61
N ALA A 41 8.50 -14.52 -11.42
CA ALA A 41 8.45 -13.08 -11.25
C ALA A 41 9.48 -12.59 -10.21
N SER A 42 10.18 -11.52 -10.54
CA SER A 42 11.00 -10.74 -9.61
C SER A 42 10.45 -9.33 -9.49
N ALA A 43 10.41 -8.81 -8.27
CA ALA A 43 9.94 -7.46 -8.00
C ALA A 43 11.15 -6.55 -7.72
N HIS A 44 11.27 -5.48 -8.50
CA HIS A 44 12.28 -4.44 -8.30
C HIS A 44 11.60 -3.08 -8.15
N LEU A 45 12.21 -2.21 -7.34
CA LEU A 45 11.82 -0.82 -7.22
C LEU A 45 13.03 0.06 -7.49
N ASN A 46 12.96 0.90 -8.54
CA ASN A 46 14.07 1.77 -8.96
C ASN A 46 15.41 1.02 -9.06
N GLY A 47 15.41 -0.18 -9.64
CA GLY A 47 16.61 -1.01 -9.81
C GLY A 47 17.08 -1.78 -8.56
N HIS A 48 16.41 -1.64 -7.42
CA HIS A 48 16.74 -2.35 -6.19
C HIS A 48 15.79 -3.54 -5.99
N PRO A 49 16.26 -4.69 -5.45
CA PRO A 49 15.39 -5.79 -5.05
C PRO A 49 14.30 -5.33 -4.09
N ALA A 50 13.06 -5.70 -4.38
CA ALA A 50 11.91 -5.29 -3.60
C ALA A 50 10.92 -6.44 -3.44
N ALA A 51 10.07 -6.33 -2.42
CA ALA A 51 8.85 -7.11 -2.31
C ALA A 51 7.66 -6.15 -2.40
N GLY A 52 6.64 -6.52 -3.17
CA GLY A 52 5.46 -5.70 -3.40
C GLY A 52 4.21 -6.34 -2.81
N ILE A 53 3.31 -5.50 -2.28
CA ILE A 53 1.97 -5.90 -1.87
C ILE A 53 0.98 -5.03 -2.64
N ALA A 54 0.05 -5.66 -3.34
CA ALA A 54 -1.03 -4.95 -4.02
C ALA A 54 -2.25 -4.85 -3.09
N VAL A 55 -2.59 -3.63 -2.68
CA VAL A 55 -3.80 -3.37 -1.88
C VAL A 55 -4.93 -3.03 -2.84
N LYS A 56 -5.97 -3.87 -2.85
CA LYS A 56 -7.19 -3.63 -3.62
C LYS A 56 -8.28 -3.12 -2.69
N LEU A 57 -8.96 -2.06 -3.12
CA LEU A 57 -10.09 -1.50 -2.41
C LEU A 57 -11.29 -2.45 -2.51
N ALA A 58 -11.97 -2.68 -1.39
CA ALA A 58 -13.22 -3.42 -1.38
C ALA A 58 -14.33 -2.63 -2.08
N ALA A 59 -15.31 -3.33 -2.69
CA ALA A 59 -16.44 -2.68 -3.35
C ALA A 59 -17.21 -1.79 -2.37
N GLY A 60 -17.46 -0.54 -2.76
CA GLY A 60 -18.18 0.46 -1.95
C GLY A 60 -17.36 1.08 -0.81
N ALA A 61 -16.09 0.71 -0.61
CA ALA A 61 -15.24 1.32 0.41
C ALA A 61 -14.72 2.70 -0.02
N ASN A 62 -14.39 3.55 0.96
CA ASN A 62 -13.82 4.88 0.71
C ASN A 62 -12.30 4.80 0.51
N ALA A 63 -11.84 5.15 -0.69
CA ALA A 63 -10.42 5.05 -1.06
C ALA A 63 -9.48 5.87 -0.14
N LEU A 64 -9.84 7.13 0.15
CA LEU A 64 -9.01 8.04 0.97
C LEU A 64 -8.84 7.52 2.40
N ASN A 65 -9.95 7.10 3.01
CA ASN A 65 -9.93 6.57 4.36
C ASN A 65 -9.18 5.23 4.42
N THR A 66 -9.41 4.33 3.47
CA THR A 66 -8.71 3.05 3.40
C THR A 66 -7.21 3.24 3.22
N ALA A 67 -6.76 4.13 2.32
CA ALA A 67 -5.34 4.40 2.13
C ALA A 67 -4.69 4.96 3.40
N LYS A 68 -5.38 5.87 4.11
CA LYS A 68 -4.92 6.39 5.40
C LYS A 68 -4.72 5.28 6.43
N LEU A 69 -5.70 4.37 6.56
CA LEU A 69 -5.63 3.24 7.49
C LEU A 69 -4.51 2.26 7.12
N VAL A 70 -4.32 1.99 5.83
CA VAL A 70 -3.24 1.12 5.34
C VAL A 70 -1.89 1.73 5.65
N LYS A 71 -1.65 3.01 5.31
CA LYS A 71 -0.40 3.72 5.61
C LYS A 71 -0.11 3.74 7.12
N ALA A 72 -1.14 3.97 7.95
CA ALA A 72 -1.01 3.92 9.40
C ALA A 72 -0.59 2.53 9.90
N LYS A 73 -1.20 1.47 9.37
CA LYS A 73 -0.87 0.10 9.77
C LYS A 73 0.53 -0.32 9.32
N VAL A 74 0.95 0.11 8.14
CA VAL A 74 2.32 -0.14 7.65
C VAL A 74 3.35 0.59 8.52
N ALA A 75 3.06 1.83 8.94
CA ALA A 75 3.93 2.57 9.86
C ALA A 75 4.09 1.89 11.22
N GLU A 76 3.03 1.27 11.75
CA GLU A 76 3.10 0.47 12.99
C GLU A 76 4.09 -0.71 12.83
N TYR A 77 4.00 -1.43 11.72
CA TYR A 77 4.89 -2.57 11.44
C TYR A 77 6.30 -2.18 11.04
N GLN A 78 6.51 -0.96 10.54
CA GLN A 78 7.83 -0.48 10.14
C GLN A 78 8.83 -0.53 11.30
N SER A 79 8.35 -0.32 12.54
CA SER A 79 9.16 -0.42 13.76
C SER A 79 9.69 -1.83 14.05
N ALA A 80 9.00 -2.86 13.55
CA ALA A 80 9.34 -4.27 13.75
C ALA A 80 10.12 -4.86 12.56
N MET A 81 10.35 -4.08 11.50
CA MET A 81 11.10 -4.55 10.34
C MET A 81 12.59 -4.69 10.65
N PRO A 82 13.29 -5.67 10.04
CA PRO A 82 14.74 -5.76 10.14
C PRO A 82 15.43 -4.49 9.62
N GLN A 83 16.65 -4.23 10.08
CA GLN A 83 17.43 -3.10 9.58
C GLN A 83 17.65 -3.19 8.06
N GLY A 84 17.59 -2.04 7.39
CA GLY A 84 17.83 -1.92 5.94
C GLY A 84 16.57 -1.93 5.08
N TYR A 85 15.40 -2.22 5.63
CA TYR A 85 14.13 -2.17 4.90
C TYR A 85 13.58 -0.74 4.84
N LYS A 86 13.16 -0.30 3.65
CA LYS A 86 12.45 0.96 3.43
C LYS A 86 11.12 0.69 2.75
N VAL A 87 10.06 1.28 3.28
CA VAL A 87 8.73 1.23 2.68
C VAL A 87 8.58 2.37 1.69
N ALA A 88 8.04 2.07 0.51
CA ALA A 88 7.68 3.05 -0.51
C ALA A 88 6.27 2.78 -1.02
N TYR A 89 5.56 3.84 -1.40
CA TYR A 89 4.23 3.77 -2.00
C TYR A 89 4.30 4.26 -3.45
N PRO A 90 4.88 3.47 -4.38
CA PRO A 90 5.15 3.94 -5.74
C PRO A 90 3.88 4.17 -6.57
N LYS A 91 2.77 3.52 -6.19
CA LYS A 91 1.49 3.63 -6.89
C LYS A 91 0.39 3.84 -5.87
N ASP A 92 0.12 5.10 -5.56
CA ASP A 92 -1.01 5.51 -4.73
C ASP A 92 -1.93 6.45 -5.53
N SER A 93 -3.14 5.98 -5.81
CA SER A 93 -4.14 6.78 -6.53
C SER A 93 -4.82 7.82 -5.64
N THR A 94 -4.69 7.73 -4.31
CA THR A 94 -5.28 8.68 -3.37
C THR A 94 -4.54 10.00 -3.31
N ASP A 95 -3.24 10.01 -3.64
CA ASP A 95 -2.45 11.24 -3.68
C ASP A 95 -3.01 12.22 -4.72
N PHE A 96 -3.40 11.73 -5.90
CA PHE A 96 -4.05 12.54 -6.93
C PHE A 96 -5.40 13.10 -6.47
N ILE A 97 -6.20 12.30 -5.75
CA ILE A 97 -7.51 12.73 -5.23
C ILE A 97 -7.31 13.86 -4.20
N ASN A 98 -6.34 13.72 -3.29
CA ASN A 98 -6.05 14.74 -2.29
C ASN A 98 -5.61 16.06 -2.93
N ILE A 99 -4.69 16.01 -3.89
CA ILE A 99 -4.23 17.20 -4.62
C ILE A 99 -5.40 17.86 -5.37
N SER A 100 -6.28 17.06 -5.99
CA SER A 100 -7.44 17.58 -6.69
C SER A 100 -8.42 18.30 -5.75
N ILE A 101 -8.64 17.76 -4.54
CA ILE A 101 -9.48 18.41 -3.52
C ILE A 101 -8.85 19.73 -3.08
N GLU A 102 -7.54 19.76 -2.84
CA GLU A 102 -6.82 20.97 -2.43
C GLU A 102 -6.93 22.06 -3.50
N GLU A 103 -6.72 21.73 -4.78
CA GLU A 103 -6.88 22.68 -5.88
C GLU A 103 -8.33 23.17 -6.03
N VAL A 104 -9.34 22.31 -5.82
CA VAL A 104 -10.74 22.74 -5.82
C VAL A 104 -11.03 23.73 -4.69
N VAL A 105 -10.51 23.49 -3.48
CA VAL A 105 -10.69 24.41 -2.34
C VAL A 105 -9.98 25.74 -2.60
N LYS A 106 -8.76 25.69 -3.17
CA LYS A 106 -8.00 26.87 -3.52
C LYS A 106 -8.71 27.71 -4.59
N THR A 107 -9.15 27.08 -5.68
CA THR A 107 -9.87 27.77 -6.76
C THR A 107 -11.20 28.33 -6.27
N LEU A 108 -11.90 27.65 -5.36
CA LEU A 108 -13.10 28.18 -4.70
C LEU A 108 -12.77 29.46 -3.90
N PHE A 109 -11.71 29.44 -3.11
CA PHE A 109 -11.28 30.61 -2.35
C PHE A 109 -10.89 31.78 -3.26
N GLU A 110 -10.12 31.52 -4.32
CA GLU A 110 -9.76 32.51 -5.34
C GLU A 110 -11.02 33.12 -5.98
N ALA A 111 -12.01 32.30 -6.33
CA ALA A 111 -13.27 32.77 -6.89
C ALA A 111 -14.04 33.67 -5.91
N VAL A 112 -14.15 33.29 -4.63
CA VAL A 112 -14.80 34.12 -3.60
C VAL A 112 -14.08 35.46 -3.45
N VAL A 113 -12.75 35.46 -3.36
CA VAL A 113 -11.96 36.69 -3.26
C VAL A 113 -12.17 37.58 -4.48
N LEU A 114 -12.15 37.03 -5.69
CA LEU A 114 -12.39 37.77 -6.92
C LEU A 114 -13.79 38.40 -6.93
N VAL A 115 -14.82 37.67 -6.51
CA VAL A 115 -16.19 38.21 -6.40
C VAL A 115 -16.21 39.39 -5.42
N VAL A 116 -15.64 39.26 -4.23
CA VAL A 116 -15.57 40.34 -3.23
C VAL A 116 -14.86 41.57 -3.78
N VAL A 117 -13.73 41.40 -4.48
CA VAL A 117 -12.98 42.50 -5.10
C VAL A 117 -13.82 43.21 -6.15
N VAL A 118 -14.47 42.47 -7.04
CA VAL A 118 -15.34 43.06 -8.07
C VAL A 118 -16.47 43.85 -7.42
N MET A 119 -17.17 43.27 -6.44
CA MET A 119 -18.26 43.96 -5.74
C MET A 119 -17.78 45.22 -5.00
N PHE A 120 -16.60 45.17 -4.38
CA PHE A 120 -16.02 46.32 -3.70
C PHE A 120 -15.75 47.49 -4.65
N VAL A 121 -15.20 47.21 -5.85
CA VAL A 121 -14.93 48.22 -6.87
C VAL A 121 -16.22 48.91 -7.35
N PHE A 122 -17.32 48.15 -7.50
CA PHE A 122 -18.61 48.71 -7.91
C PHE A 122 -19.30 49.52 -6.80
N LEU A 123 -19.25 49.04 -5.55
CA LEU A 123 -20.01 49.63 -4.46
C LEU A 123 -19.26 50.77 -3.74
N GLN A 124 -17.93 50.84 -3.87
CA GLN A 124 -17.01 51.82 -3.24
C GLN A 124 -17.22 52.02 -1.72
N ASN A 125 -17.96 51.11 -1.08
CA ASN A 125 -18.33 51.17 0.32
C ASN A 125 -18.19 49.79 0.96
N LEU A 126 -17.31 49.70 1.95
CA LEU A 126 -17.02 48.49 2.72
C LEU A 126 -18.28 47.90 3.37
N ARG A 127 -19.20 48.75 3.86
CA ARG A 127 -20.43 48.27 4.54
C ARG A 127 -21.37 47.54 3.58
N THR A 128 -21.49 48.02 2.35
CA THR A 128 -22.39 47.44 1.34
C THR A 128 -21.83 46.16 0.72
N THR A 129 -20.50 46.05 0.68
CA THR A 129 -19.79 44.87 0.12
C THR A 129 -19.81 43.67 1.07
N LEU A 130 -19.86 43.90 2.38
CA LEU A 130 -19.86 42.84 3.40
C LEU A 130 -21.15 41.99 3.43
N ILE A 131 -22.30 42.58 3.07
CA ILE A 131 -23.60 41.91 3.05
C ILE A 131 -23.61 40.68 2.11
N PRO A 132 -23.21 40.79 0.83
CA PRO A 132 -23.16 39.65 -0.09
C PRO A 132 -22.05 38.64 0.27
N THR A 133 -20.90 39.07 0.78
CA THR A 133 -19.81 38.14 1.20
C THR A 133 -20.24 37.16 2.29
N ILE A 134 -21.07 37.60 3.23
CA ILE A 134 -21.61 36.77 4.32
C ILE A 134 -22.69 35.80 3.79
N THR A 135 -23.32 36.12 2.66
CA THR A 135 -24.45 35.37 2.08
C THR A 135 -24.02 34.23 1.15
N VAL A 136 -22.73 34.13 0.79
CA VAL A 136 -22.18 33.17 -0.19
C VAL A 136 -21.45 31.97 0.46
N PRO A 137 -21.76 31.48 1.68
CA PRO A 137 -20.95 30.41 2.28
C PRO A 137 -20.92 29.13 1.42
#